data_AF-A0AAX2JAA9-F1
#
_entry.id   AF-A0AAX2JAA9-F1
#
_cell.length_a   1.000
_cell.length_b   1.000
_cell.length_c   1.000
_cell.angle_alpha   90.00
_cell.angle_beta   90.00
_cell.angle_gamma   90.00
#
_symmetry.space_group_name_H-M   'P 1'
#
loop_
_entity.id
_entity.type
_entity.pdbx_description
1 polymer ?
#
loop_
_entity_poly.entity_id
_entity_poly.type
_entity_poly.pdbx_seq_one_letter_code
_entity_poly.pdbx_strand_id
1 'polypeptide(L)'
;MANEKSYIDMFDLGGSLKKIWYYYLIIGILLAITGLIGIVNPLGFSISLIYVLSWSFLLIGLLNIYYAYQGRKNKYFHWGIVLVSGIIDILAAVSIFYNPFESAVILLIYLGILMLFRGFSLIFTRGKAVADEIPEVHSIRSILIVRGILDIIFGILLVICPLLMGYILPVIIGFYLLFMGILFIIYSIQVKRA
;
A
#
# COMPACT_ATOMS: atom_id res chain seq x y z
N MET A 1 -7.77 -29.65 -44.12
CA MET A 1 -7.30 -30.09 -42.78
C MET A 1 -6.53 -28.93 -42.18
N ALA A 2 -7.26 -28.06 -41.49
CA ALA A 2 -6.75 -26.79 -40.99
C ALA A 2 -6.11 -26.97 -39.60
N ASN A 3 -5.09 -26.15 -39.39
CA ASN A 3 -4.16 -26.10 -38.27
C ASN A 3 -4.84 -25.87 -36.89
N GLU A 4 -5.15 -26.95 -36.16
CA GLU A 4 -5.61 -26.89 -34.76
C GLU A 4 -4.47 -26.63 -33.74
N LYS A 5 -3.20 -26.71 -34.16
CA LYS A 5 -2.05 -26.57 -33.23
C LYS A 5 -1.75 -25.14 -32.79
N SER A 6 -2.39 -24.13 -33.37
CA SER A 6 -2.12 -22.73 -33.04
C SER A 6 -2.83 -22.20 -31.77
N TYR A 7 -3.83 -22.92 -31.25
CA TYR A 7 -4.66 -22.43 -30.14
C TYR A 7 -4.28 -23.03 -28.77
N ILE A 8 -3.35 -23.99 -28.72
CA ILE A 8 -3.13 -24.84 -27.54
C ILE A 8 -2.09 -24.27 -26.55
N ASP A 9 -1.26 -23.30 -26.96
CA ASP A 9 -0.11 -22.86 -26.15
C ASP A 9 -0.31 -21.54 -25.37
N MET A 10 -1.54 -21.03 -25.26
CA MET A 10 -1.81 -19.85 -24.40
C MET A 10 -2.00 -20.24 -22.92
N PHE A 11 -2.24 -21.53 -22.63
CA PHE A 11 -2.55 -22.06 -21.30
C PHE A 11 -1.52 -23.08 -20.78
N ASP A 12 -0.33 -23.19 -21.39
CA ASP A 12 0.81 -23.92 -20.80
C ASP A 12 1.47 -23.09 -19.68
N LEU A 13 0.66 -22.76 -18.67
CA LEU A 13 1.07 -22.02 -17.49
C LEU A 13 1.96 -22.88 -16.59
N GLY A 14 1.81 -24.21 -16.62
CA GLY A 14 2.56 -25.14 -15.77
C GLY A 14 4.07 -25.05 -15.97
N GLY A 15 4.53 -25.10 -17.23
CA GLY A 15 5.95 -24.98 -17.57
C GLY A 15 6.55 -23.61 -17.23
N SER A 16 5.78 -22.54 -17.43
CA SER A 16 6.20 -21.16 -17.14
C SER A 16 6.25 -20.86 -15.64
N LEU A 17 5.30 -21.37 -14.85
CA LEU A 17 5.24 -21.19 -13.40
C LEU A 17 6.42 -21.88 -12.69
N LYS A 18 6.79 -23.09 -13.11
CA LYS A 18 8.00 -23.77 -12.62
C LYS A 18 9.26 -22.95 -12.78
N LYS A 19 9.35 -22.08 -13.80
CA LYS A 19 10.52 -21.23 -14.03
C LYS A 19 10.60 -20.06 -13.05
N ILE A 20 9.47 -19.64 -12.46
CA ILE A 20 9.36 -18.45 -11.60
C ILE A 20 9.54 -18.82 -10.11
N TRP A 21 9.55 -20.11 -9.74
CA TRP A 21 9.61 -20.57 -8.34
C TRP A 21 10.68 -19.88 -7.47
N TYR A 22 11.87 -19.63 -8.03
CA TYR A 22 12.98 -19.03 -7.30
C TYR A 22 12.72 -17.56 -6.94
N TYR A 23 11.95 -16.82 -7.73
CA TYR A 23 11.55 -15.45 -7.40
C TYR A 23 10.69 -15.43 -6.13
N TYR A 24 9.69 -16.31 -6.04
CA TYR A 24 8.85 -16.43 -4.85
C TYR A 24 9.66 -16.79 -3.60
N LEU A 25 10.67 -17.66 -3.75
CA LEU A 25 11.53 -18.06 -2.65
C LEU A 25 12.40 -16.90 -2.15
N ILE A 26 13.07 -16.19 -3.06
CA ILE A 26 13.92 -15.04 -2.72
C ILE A 26 13.09 -13.94 -2.06
N ILE A 27 11.93 -13.59 -2.65
CA ILE A 27 11.02 -12.60 -2.08
C ILE A 27 10.53 -13.04 -0.70
N GLY A 28 10.16 -14.31 -0.53
CA GLY A 28 9.71 -14.84 0.74
C GLY A 28 10.77 -14.74 1.85
N ILE A 29 12.03 -15.07 1.56
CA ILE A 29 13.14 -14.93 2.51
C ILE A 29 13.37 -13.46 2.85
N LEU A 30 13.40 -12.57 1.86
CA LEU A 30 13.60 -11.13 2.09
C LEU A 30 12.49 -10.54 2.97
N LEU A 31 11.22 -10.90 2.71
CA LEU A 31 10.08 -10.48 3.52
C LEU A 31 10.16 -11.03 4.94
N ALA A 32 10.54 -12.30 5.11
CA ALA A 32 10.66 -12.91 6.44
C ALA A 32 11.76 -12.24 7.28
N ILE A 33 12.92 -11.98 6.69
CA ILE A 33 14.03 -11.28 7.37
C ILE A 33 13.62 -9.85 7.72
N THR A 34 13.03 -9.13 6.77
CA THR A 34 12.57 -7.75 6.98
C THR A 34 11.50 -7.69 8.07
N GLY A 35 10.55 -8.63 8.07
CA GLY A 35 9.53 -8.75 9.10
C GLY A 35 10.13 -9.03 10.48
N LEU A 36 11.12 -9.93 10.56
CA LEU A 36 11.82 -10.21 11.81
C LEU A 36 12.56 -8.97 12.34
N ILE A 37 13.24 -8.21 11.47
CA ILE A 37 13.87 -6.94 11.83
C ILE A 37 12.84 -5.96 12.37
N GLY A 38 11.65 -5.87 11.75
CA GLY A 38 10.56 -5.01 12.19
C GLY A 38 10.02 -5.32 13.59
N ILE A 39 10.06 -6.60 13.99
CA ILE A 39 9.63 -7.03 15.33
C ILE A 39 10.74 -6.80 16.36
N VAL A 40 11.99 -7.13 16.03
CA VAL A 40 13.12 -7.05 16.97
C VAL A 40 13.59 -5.61 17.18
N ASN A 41 13.59 -4.78 16.13
CA ASN A 41 13.97 -3.38 16.20
C ASN A 41 12.92 -2.48 15.51
N PRO A 42 11.80 -2.19 16.19
CA PRO A 42 10.71 -1.40 15.63
C PRO A 42 11.14 0.00 15.20
N LEU A 43 11.99 0.67 15.98
CA LEU A 43 12.42 2.05 15.72
C LEU A 43 13.28 2.15 14.46
N GLY A 44 14.27 1.26 14.30
CA GLY A 44 15.08 1.19 13.09
C GLY A 44 14.25 0.85 11.85
N PHE A 45 13.25 -0.01 12.02
CA PHE A 45 12.31 -0.35 10.96
C PHE A 45 11.40 0.83 10.58
N SER A 46 10.91 1.62 11.54
CA SER A 46 10.18 2.88 11.27
C SER A 46 10.99 3.83 10.39
N ILE A 47 12.25 4.07 10.77
CA ILE A 47 13.15 4.96 10.02
C ILE A 47 13.37 4.44 8.60
N SER A 48 13.54 3.13 8.44
CA SER A 48 13.67 2.49 7.13
C SER A 48 12.42 2.69 6.27
N LEU A 49 11.23 2.49 6.84
CA LEU A 49 9.96 2.73 6.16
C LEU A 49 9.80 4.19 5.73
N ILE A 50 10.25 5.13 6.56
CA ILE A 50 10.22 6.57 6.25
C ILE A 50 11.12 6.88 5.05
N TYR A 51 12.32 6.29 4.97
CA TYR A 51 13.19 6.47 3.79
C TYR A 51 12.61 5.83 2.53
N VAL A 52 12.03 4.64 2.62
CA VAL A 52 11.32 4.00 1.49
C VAL A 52 10.18 4.90 0.99
N LEU A 53 9.42 5.47 1.93
CA LEU A 53 8.35 6.41 1.61
C LEU A 53 8.89 7.68 0.96
N SER A 54 10.00 8.23 1.46
CA SER A 54 10.65 9.42 0.90
C SER A 54 11.09 9.22 -0.55
N TRP A 55 11.74 8.09 -0.84
CA TRP A 55 12.09 7.71 -2.21
C TRP A 55 10.85 7.56 -3.10
N SER A 56 9.77 7.01 -2.56
CA SER A 56 8.49 6.90 -3.28
C SER A 56 7.92 8.28 -3.62
N PHE A 57 7.91 9.23 -2.68
CA PHE A 57 7.49 10.60 -2.92
C PHE A 57 8.36 11.30 -3.98
N LEU A 58 9.68 11.13 -3.96
CA LEU A 58 10.54 11.65 -5.02
C LEU A 58 10.17 11.10 -6.40
N LEU A 59 10.03 9.77 -6.51
CA LEU A 59 9.69 9.14 -7.79
C LEU A 59 8.31 9.58 -8.29
N ILE A 60 7.31 9.60 -7.42
CA ILE A 60 5.95 10.05 -7.75
C ILE A 60 5.98 11.52 -8.15
N GLY A 61 6.72 12.37 -7.43
CA GLY A 61 6.84 13.79 -7.75
C GLY A 61 7.45 14.06 -9.12
N LEU A 62 8.53 13.35 -9.45
CA LEU A 62 9.17 13.43 -10.77
C LEU A 62 8.24 12.93 -11.89
N LEU A 63 7.53 11.82 -11.66
CA LEU A 63 6.55 11.30 -12.60
C LEU A 63 5.37 12.27 -12.80
N ASN A 64 4.87 12.88 -11.73
CA ASN A 64 3.81 13.88 -11.79
C ASN A 64 4.23 15.10 -12.62
N ILE A 65 5.46 15.59 -12.45
CA ILE A 65 5.99 16.68 -13.29
C ILE A 65 6.07 16.24 -14.77
N TYR A 66 6.55 15.03 -15.03
CA TYR A 66 6.59 14.48 -16.38
C TYR A 66 5.19 14.36 -17.01
N TYR A 67 4.22 13.82 -16.28
CA TYR A 67 2.84 13.69 -16.75
C TYR A 67 2.16 15.05 -16.93
N ALA A 68 2.42 16.02 -16.05
CA ALA A 68 1.95 17.38 -16.21
C ALA A 68 2.45 18.00 -17.51
N TYR A 69 3.73 17.81 -17.84
CA TYR A 69 4.33 18.30 -19.08
C TYR A 69 3.67 17.67 -20.32
N GLN A 70 3.48 16.35 -20.32
CA GLN A 70 2.88 15.62 -21.43
C GLN A 70 1.39 15.95 -21.62
N GLY A 71 0.67 16.14 -20.51
CA GLY A 71 -0.77 16.38 -20.52
C GLY A 71 -1.21 17.80 -20.89
N ARG A 72 -0.28 18.75 -21.10
CA ARG A 72 -0.62 20.16 -21.43
C ARG A 72 -1.51 20.34 -22.66
N LYS A 73 -1.45 19.42 -23.61
CA LYS A 73 -2.23 19.48 -24.86
C LYS A 73 -3.63 18.88 -24.73
N ASN A 74 -3.93 18.17 -23.63
CA ASN A 74 -5.22 17.52 -23.44
C ASN A 74 -6.17 18.43 -22.66
N LYS A 75 -7.30 18.79 -23.27
CA LYS A 75 -8.28 19.76 -22.74
C LYS A 75 -9.00 19.28 -21.47
N TYR A 76 -9.07 17.97 -21.25
CA TYR A 76 -9.67 17.37 -20.04
C TYR A 76 -8.64 17.10 -18.94
N PHE A 77 -7.35 17.30 -19.21
CA PHE A 77 -6.28 17.00 -18.27
C PHE A 77 -5.88 18.25 -17.49
N HIS A 78 -6.05 18.19 -16.17
CA HIS A 78 -5.74 19.28 -15.25
C HIS A 78 -4.23 19.33 -14.95
N TRP A 79 -3.42 19.60 -15.95
CA TRP A 79 -1.96 19.56 -15.85
C TRP A 79 -1.40 20.43 -14.72
N GLY A 80 -2.01 21.59 -14.46
CA GLY A 80 -1.58 22.51 -13.41
C GLY A 80 -1.68 21.90 -12.00
N ILE A 81 -2.76 21.16 -11.73
CA ILE A 81 -2.95 20.49 -10.43
C ILE A 81 -1.90 19.37 -10.26
N VAL A 82 -1.67 18.60 -11.32
CA VAL A 82 -0.68 17.50 -11.30
C VAL A 82 0.75 18.03 -11.17
N LEU A 83 1.04 19.20 -11.74
CA LEU A 83 2.35 19.85 -11.58
C LEU A 83 2.56 20.29 -10.13
N VAL A 84 1.56 20.95 -9.54
CA VAL A 84 1.61 21.40 -8.14
C VAL A 84 1.73 20.22 -7.19
N SER A 85 0.99 19.12 -7.41
CA SER A 85 1.15 17.92 -6.60
C SER A 85 2.56 17.35 -6.71
N GLY A 86 3.13 17.29 -7.92
CA GLY A 86 4.50 16.81 -8.10
C GLY A 86 5.56 17.65 -7.37
N ILE A 87 5.39 18.98 -7.33
CA ILE A 87 6.27 19.86 -6.55
C ILE A 87 6.12 19.59 -5.05
N ILE A 88 4.88 19.46 -4.56
CA ILE A 88 4.60 19.16 -3.15
C ILE A 88 5.23 17.82 -2.75
N ASP A 89 5.13 16.80 -3.60
CA ASP A 89 5.72 15.47 -3.35
C ASP A 89 7.24 15.55 -3.20
N ILE A 90 7.92 16.32 -4.07
CA ILE A 90 9.38 16.52 -3.97
C ILE A 90 9.75 17.27 -2.70
N LEU A 91 9.03 18.34 -2.36
CA LEU A 91 9.26 19.10 -1.14
C LEU A 91 9.04 18.25 0.11
N ALA A 92 8.01 17.40 0.12
CA ALA A 92 7.74 16.47 1.21
C ALA A 92 8.91 15.49 1.38
N ALA A 93 9.42 14.91 0.29
CA ALA A 93 10.56 14.01 0.36
C ALA A 93 11.83 14.70 0.89
N VAL A 94 12.13 15.91 0.40
CA VAL A 94 13.27 16.70 0.89
C VAL A 94 13.13 17.01 2.38
N SER A 95 11.93 17.35 2.84
CA SER A 95 11.64 17.57 4.26
C SER A 95 11.91 16.32 5.09
N ILE A 96 11.48 15.15 4.61
CA ILE A 96 11.71 13.85 5.28
C ILE A 96 13.20 13.53 5.37
N PHE A 97 13.98 13.78 4.32
CA PHE A 97 15.43 13.55 4.35
C PHE A 97 16.15 14.44 5.35
N TYR A 98 15.67 15.66 5.55
CA TYR A 98 16.29 16.62 6.48
C TYR A 98 16.03 16.26 7.95
N ASN A 99 14.78 15.94 8.30
CA ASN A 99 14.43 15.54 9.68
C ASN A 99 13.43 14.38 9.68
N PRO A 100 13.90 13.13 9.65
CA PRO A 100 13.01 11.96 9.53
C PRO A 100 12.12 11.78 10.76
N PHE A 101 12.54 12.22 11.95
CA PHE A 101 11.76 12.04 13.18
C PHE A 101 10.54 12.96 13.21
N GLU A 102 10.73 14.25 12.98
CA GLU A 102 9.63 15.22 12.92
C GLU A 102 8.67 14.90 11.77
N SER A 103 9.23 14.58 10.59
CA SER A 103 8.41 14.18 9.46
C SER A 103 7.60 12.91 9.72
N ALA A 104 8.12 11.94 10.50
CA ALA A 104 7.35 10.77 10.89
C ALA A 104 6.10 11.14 11.71
N VAL A 105 6.25 12.03 12.69
CA VAL A 105 5.14 12.48 13.54
C VAL A 105 4.10 13.21 12.69
N ILE A 106 4.53 14.13 11.83
CA ILE A 106 3.65 14.86 10.92
C ILE A 106 2.89 13.90 9.99
N LEU A 107 3.58 12.92 9.41
CA LEU A 107 2.96 11.92 8.54
C LEU A 107 1.94 11.06 9.28
N LEU A 108 2.22 10.65 10.52
CA LEU A 108 1.28 9.87 11.33
C LEU A 108 0.02 10.67 11.68
N ILE A 109 0.18 11.95 12.05
CA ILE A 109 -0.95 12.85 12.30
C ILE A 109 -1.76 13.06 11.02
N TYR A 110 -1.10 13.33 9.90
CA TYR A 110 -1.73 13.47 8.60
C TYR A 110 -2.53 12.22 8.20
N LEU A 111 -1.93 11.03 8.33
CA LEU A 111 -2.60 9.75 8.11
C LEU A 111 -3.79 9.57 9.05
N GLY A 112 -3.65 9.95 10.33
CA GLY A 112 -4.74 9.91 11.30
C GLY A 112 -5.93 10.75 10.86
N ILE A 113 -5.70 12.00 10.46
CA ILE A 113 -6.74 12.90 9.94
C ILE A 113 -7.40 12.32 8.69
N LEU A 114 -6.61 11.77 7.76
CA LEU A 114 -7.15 11.10 6.57
C LEU A 114 -8.03 9.89 6.94
N MET A 115 -7.63 9.08 7.92
CA MET A 115 -8.41 7.93 8.38
C MET A 115 -9.72 8.35 9.04
N LEU A 116 -9.72 9.44 9.82
CA LEU A 116 -10.94 10.03 10.37
C LEU A 116 -11.91 10.43 9.25
N PHE A 117 -11.42 11.17 8.26
CA PHE A 117 -12.24 11.61 7.12
C PHE A 117 -12.76 10.43 6.29
N ARG A 118 -11.88 9.45 6.00
CA ARG A 118 -12.24 8.24 5.26
C ARG A 118 -13.27 7.41 6.00
N GLY A 119 -13.09 7.19 7.29
CA GLY A 119 -14.04 6.43 8.13
C GLY A 119 -15.41 7.10 8.17
N PHE A 120 -15.45 8.43 8.34
CA PHE A 120 -16.69 9.19 8.28
C PHE A 120 -17.38 9.09 6.91
N SER A 121 -16.64 9.28 5.82
CA SER A 121 -17.17 9.16 4.45
C SER A 121 -17.69 7.75 4.14
N LEU A 122 -17.03 6.71 4.66
CA LEU A 122 -17.43 5.31 4.46
C LEU A 122 -18.78 5.01 5.10
N ILE A 123 -18.98 5.47 6.34
CA ILE A 123 -20.24 5.29 7.07
C ILE A 123 -21.35 6.10 6.41
N PHE A 124 -21.08 7.35 6.04
CA PHE A 124 -22.10 8.27 5.56
C PHE A 124 -22.51 8.01 4.10
N THR A 125 -21.55 7.91 3.18
CA THR A 125 -21.81 7.83 1.75
C THR A 125 -21.99 6.39 1.30
N ARG A 126 -21.02 5.52 1.58
CA ARG A 126 -20.99 4.15 1.04
C ARG A 126 -21.86 3.18 1.82
N GLY A 127 -21.97 3.36 3.14
CA GLY A 127 -22.87 2.59 3.99
C GLY A 127 -24.35 2.79 3.65
N LYS A 128 -24.72 3.98 3.15
CA LYS A 128 -26.08 4.32 2.70
C LYS A 128 -26.32 3.96 1.23
N ALA A 129 -25.39 4.26 0.33
CA ALA A 129 -25.53 3.92 -1.10
C ALA A 129 -25.69 2.40 -1.34
N VAL A 130 -24.92 1.56 -0.63
CA VAL A 130 -25.05 0.09 -0.72
C VAL A 130 -26.38 -0.39 -0.12
N ALA A 131 -26.93 0.34 0.86
CA ALA A 131 -28.22 0.00 1.46
C ALA A 131 -29.41 0.30 0.52
N ASP A 132 -29.28 1.31 -0.35
CA ASP A 132 -30.33 1.70 -1.30
C ASP A 132 -30.28 0.91 -2.62
N GLU A 133 -29.10 0.47 -3.07
CA GLU A 133 -28.95 -0.17 -4.40
C GLU A 133 -29.18 -1.70 -4.41
N ILE A 134 -28.80 -2.45 -3.38
CA ILE A 134 -28.92 -3.93 -3.38
C ILE A 134 -29.35 -4.48 -2.01
N PRO A 135 -30.64 -4.78 -1.78
CA PRO A 135 -31.16 -5.24 -0.48
C PRO A 135 -30.60 -6.59 0.00
N GLU A 136 -30.18 -7.46 -0.93
CA GLU A 136 -29.73 -8.83 -0.63
C GLU A 136 -28.30 -8.94 -0.08
N VAL A 137 -27.51 -7.86 -0.11
CA VAL A 137 -26.08 -7.92 0.23
C VAL A 137 -25.81 -7.35 1.63
N HIS A 138 -26.46 -7.93 2.63
CA HIS A 138 -26.34 -7.50 4.03
C HIS A 138 -24.91 -7.66 4.58
N SER A 139 -24.17 -8.67 4.10
CA SER A 139 -22.81 -8.98 4.58
C SER A 139 -21.76 -7.93 4.18
N ILE A 140 -21.95 -7.24 3.06
CA ILE A 140 -20.97 -6.23 2.61
C ILE A 140 -21.25 -4.88 3.31
N ARG A 141 -22.50 -4.62 3.71
CA ARG A 141 -22.83 -3.40 4.47
C ARG A 141 -22.19 -3.40 5.86
N SER A 142 -22.28 -4.51 6.59
CA SER A 142 -21.74 -4.61 7.95
C SER A 142 -20.21 -4.47 7.96
N ILE A 143 -19.52 -5.09 7.01
CA ILE A 143 -18.05 -4.95 6.90
C ILE A 143 -17.62 -3.51 6.60
N LEU A 144 -18.40 -2.75 5.81
CA LEU A 144 -18.12 -1.34 5.52
C LEU A 144 -18.28 -0.46 6.77
N ILE A 145 -19.33 -0.70 7.57
CA ILE A 145 -19.58 0.05 8.82
C ILE A 145 -18.48 -0.27 9.84
N VAL A 146 -18.17 -1.55 10.04
CA VAL A 146 -17.09 -1.98 10.95
C VAL A 146 -15.75 -1.39 10.52
N ARG A 147 -15.43 -1.43 9.23
CA ARG A 147 -14.21 -0.81 8.68
C ARG A 147 -14.18 0.70 8.93
N GLY A 148 -15.31 1.40 8.74
CA GLY A 148 -15.39 2.84 8.99
C GLY A 148 -15.18 3.21 10.46
N ILE A 149 -15.77 2.45 11.39
CA ILE A 149 -15.56 2.63 12.83
C ILE A 149 -14.10 2.38 13.19
N LEU A 150 -13.50 1.31 12.64
CA LEU A 150 -12.11 0.98 12.85
C LEU A 150 -11.18 2.10 12.36
N ASP A 151 -11.43 2.64 11.16
CA ASP A 151 -10.68 3.77 10.58
C ASP A 151 -10.77 5.00 11.49
N ILE A 152 -11.93 5.28 12.09
CA ILE A 152 -12.08 6.39 13.05
C ILE A 152 -11.26 6.14 14.31
N ILE A 153 -11.35 4.95 14.91
CA ILE A 153 -10.61 4.62 16.14
C ILE A 153 -9.09 4.74 15.90
N PHE A 154 -8.58 4.13 14.82
CA PHE A 154 -7.17 4.25 14.47
C PHE A 154 -6.78 5.69 14.13
N GLY A 155 -7.65 6.44 13.47
CA GLY A 155 -7.45 7.85 13.18
C GLY A 155 -7.29 8.70 14.46
N ILE A 156 -8.16 8.49 15.45
CA ILE A 156 -8.07 9.17 16.75
C ILE A 156 -6.75 8.79 17.46
N LEU A 157 -6.42 7.51 17.49
CA LEU A 157 -5.19 7.02 18.13
C LEU A 157 -3.91 7.59 17.50
N LEU A 158 -3.89 7.73 16.18
CA LEU A 158 -2.78 8.33 15.44
C LEU A 158 -2.59 9.81 15.74
N VAL A 159 -3.69 10.56 15.89
CA VAL A 159 -3.64 12.00 16.17
C VAL A 159 -3.25 12.27 17.63
N ILE A 160 -3.83 11.51 18.58
CA ILE A 160 -3.61 11.74 20.02
C ILE A 160 -2.26 11.17 20.49
N CYS A 161 -1.87 10.00 19.98
CA CYS A 161 -0.68 9.29 20.43
C CYS A 161 0.26 8.89 19.26
N PRO A 162 0.78 9.87 18.49
CA PRO A 162 1.62 9.57 17.32
C PRO A 162 2.91 8.83 17.70
N LEU A 163 3.51 9.16 18.85
CA LEU A 163 4.73 8.48 19.33
C LEU A 163 4.51 6.99 19.60
N LEU A 164 3.38 6.64 20.23
CA LEU A 164 3.02 5.25 20.49
C LEU A 164 2.74 4.51 19.18
N MET A 165 1.99 5.13 18.27
CA MET A 165 1.67 4.54 16.97
C MET A 165 2.91 4.38 16.08
N GLY A 166 3.89 5.28 16.19
CA GLY A 166 5.19 5.18 15.53
C GLY A 166 6.03 3.98 16.00
N TYR A 167 5.69 3.38 17.14
CA TYR A 167 6.28 2.13 17.63
C TYR A 167 5.42 0.90 17.30
N ILE A 168 4.09 1.00 17.49
CA ILE A 168 3.17 -0.14 17.31
C ILE A 168 2.98 -0.51 15.83
N LEU A 169 2.80 0.47 14.94
CA LEU A 169 2.56 0.20 13.52
C LEU A 169 3.70 -0.61 12.86
N PRO A 170 4.98 -0.26 13.04
CA PRO A 170 6.09 -1.05 12.51
C PRO A 170 6.11 -2.49 13.03
N VAL A 171 5.73 -2.73 14.29
CA VAL A 171 5.65 -4.10 14.85
C VAL A 171 4.55 -4.90 14.16
N ILE A 172 3.37 -4.29 13.97
CA ILE A 172 2.25 -4.93 13.25
C ILE A 172 2.67 -5.23 11.80
N ILE A 173 3.30 -4.27 11.13
CA ILE A 173 3.82 -4.44 9.77
C ILE A 173 4.89 -5.54 9.75
N GLY A 174 5.79 -5.57 10.72
CA GLY A 174 6.84 -6.60 10.84
C GLY A 174 6.24 -8.00 10.96
N PHE A 175 5.23 -8.17 11.82
CA PHE A 175 4.51 -9.43 11.95
C PHE A 175 3.80 -9.84 10.65
N TYR A 176 3.15 -8.89 9.99
CA TYR A 176 2.52 -9.12 8.69
C TYR A 176 3.53 -9.54 7.61
N LEU A 177 4.67 -8.86 7.51
CA LEU A 177 5.73 -9.20 6.56
C LEU A 177 6.34 -10.57 6.84
N LEU A 178 6.53 -10.91 8.12
CA LEU A 178 7.03 -12.22 8.53
C LEU A 178 6.06 -13.33 8.10
N PHE A 179 4.76 -13.15 8.38
CA PHE A 179 3.72 -14.10 7.99
C PHE A 179 3.64 -14.24 6.46
N MET A 180 3.64 -13.13 5.73
CA MET A 180 3.66 -13.13 4.26
C MET A 180 4.92 -13.78 3.69
N GLY A 181 6.08 -13.54 4.29
CA GLY A 181 7.34 -14.17 3.90
C GLY A 181 7.27 -15.70 4.00
N ILE A 182 6.73 -16.22 5.11
CA ILE A 182 6.51 -17.65 5.29
C ILE A 182 5.55 -18.20 4.22
N LEU A 183 4.43 -17.51 3.94
CA LEU A 183 3.50 -17.93 2.90
C LEU A 183 4.17 -17.97 1.51
N PHE A 184 4.98 -16.98 1.17
CA PHE A 184 5.71 -16.94 -0.12
C PHE A 184 6.72 -18.09 -0.24
N ILE A 185 7.41 -18.44 0.85
CA ILE A 185 8.29 -19.62 0.88
C ILE A 185 7.48 -20.88 0.63
N ILE A 186 6.33 -21.06 1.29
CA ILE A 186 5.44 -22.20 1.08
C ILE A 186 4.96 -22.25 -0.38
N TYR A 187 4.50 -21.13 -0.94
CA TYR A 187 4.08 -21.05 -2.34
C TYR A 187 5.21 -21.38 -3.31
N SER A 188 6.45 -20.97 -3.03
CA SER A 188 7.60 -21.32 -3.88
C SER A 188 7.81 -22.83 -4.00
N ILE A 189 7.56 -23.57 -2.92
CA ILE A 189 7.68 -25.04 -2.90
C ILE A 189 6.53 -25.67 -3.68
N GLN A 190 5.31 -25.14 -3.55
CA GLN A 190 4.15 -25.63 -4.31
C GLN A 190 4.33 -25.41 -5.82
N VAL A 191 4.77 -24.21 -6.22
CA VAL A 191 5.03 -23.86 -7.62
C VAL A 191 6.20 -24.66 -8.20
N LYS A 192 7.21 -25.00 -7.40
CA LYS A 192 8.29 -25.90 -7.83
C LYS A 192 7.78 -27.32 -8.11
N ARG A 193 6.75 -27.77 -7.39
CA ARG A 193 6.22 -29.14 -7.43
C ARG A 193 5.15 -29.36 -8.50
N ALA A 194 4.34 -28.34 -8.82
CA ALA A 194 3.30 -28.37 -9.85
C ALA A 194 3.95 -28.31 -11.23
#